data_AF-A0A9D6Z7F2-F1
#
_entry.id   AF-A0A9D6Z7F2-F1
#
_cell.length_a   1.000
_cell.length_b   1.000
_cell.length_c   1.000
_cell.angle_alpha   90.00
_cell.angle_beta   90.00
_cell.angle_gamma   90.00
#
_symmetry.space_group_name_H-M   'P 1'
#
loop_
_entity.id
_entity.type
_entity.pdbx_description
1 polymer ?
#
loop_
_entity_poly.entity_id
_entity_poly.type
_entity_poly.pdbx_seq_one_letter_code
_entity_poly.pdbx_strand_id
1 'polypeptide(L)'
;MTLPQAAKLLNLHPATLRKWIRNGAPTISLGEVGRGHGTTVDLEQLKTWRATRAVPTLADHDKRDTLSIVSTALLDALKRDALAGKAGLTEGQAAMVVLVIFERCYRNIHKAPLTADTLPPELKPFGAIVLQSIESGSFITSRRT
;
A
#
# COMPACT_ATOMS: atom_id res chain seq x y z
N MET A 1 7.56 -3.80 29.79
CA MET A 1 8.65 -4.45 29.01
C MET A 1 9.45 -3.41 28.24
N THR A 2 10.69 -3.69 27.82
CA THR A 2 11.49 -2.72 27.06
C THR A 2 11.06 -2.62 25.59
N LEU A 3 11.32 -1.48 24.95
CA LEU A 3 11.06 -1.26 23.52
C LEU A 3 11.57 -2.37 22.59
N PRO A 4 12.83 -2.84 22.68
CA PRO A 4 13.34 -3.91 21.82
C PRO A 4 12.62 -5.25 22.05
N GLN A 5 12.25 -5.56 23.29
CA GLN A 5 11.49 -6.77 23.62
C GLN A 5 10.07 -6.70 23.05
N ALA A 6 9.39 -5.55 23.20
CA ALA A 6 8.08 -5.32 22.61
C ALA A 6 8.12 -5.40 21.07
N ALA A 7 9.17 -4.84 20.45
CA ALA A 7 9.39 -4.88 19.00
C ALA A 7 9.48 -6.32 18.48
N LYS A 8 10.26 -7.16 19.17
CA LYS A 8 10.40 -8.57 18.82
C LYS A 8 9.08 -9.34 18.96
N LEU A 9 8.33 -9.10 20.04
CA LEU A 9 7.05 -9.77 20.28
C LEU A 9 5.94 -9.35 19.29
N LEU A 10 5.97 -8.10 18.83
CA LEU A 10 5.05 -7.60 17.81
C LEU A 10 5.51 -7.87 16.38
N ASN A 11 6.70 -8.47 16.19
CA ASN A 11 7.35 -8.65 14.90
C ASN A 11 7.48 -7.33 14.10
N LEU A 12 7.89 -6.25 14.78
CA LEU A 12 8.06 -4.92 14.22
C LEU A 12 9.49 -4.42 14.40
N HIS A 13 9.92 -3.51 13.51
CA HIS A 13 11.18 -2.81 13.70
C HIS A 13 11.09 -1.84 14.90
N PRO A 14 12.11 -1.72 15.77
CA PRO A 14 12.09 -0.82 16.93
C PRO A 14 11.80 0.65 16.58
N ALA A 15 12.17 1.09 15.37
CA ALA A 15 11.86 2.44 14.89
C ALA A 15 10.35 2.69 14.76
N THR A 16 9.57 1.67 14.40
CA THR A 16 8.10 1.76 14.29
C THR A 16 7.47 2.04 15.64
N LEU A 17 7.92 1.33 16.69
CA LEU A 17 7.45 1.57 18.06
C LEU A 17 7.87 2.95 18.59
N ARG A 18 9.09 3.41 18.30
CA ARG A 18 9.50 4.79 18.65
C ARG A 18 8.61 5.84 17.98
N LYS A 19 8.23 5.62 16.71
CA LYS A 19 7.27 6.48 15.99
C LYS A 19 5.89 6.45 16.66
N TRP A 20 5.42 5.29 17.09
CA TRP A 20 4.14 5.18 17.81
C TRP A 20 4.15 5.97 19.11
N ILE A 21 5.21 5.84 19.92
CA ILE A 21 5.38 6.58 21.17
C ILE A 21 5.38 8.10 20.91
N ARG A 22 6.14 8.56 19.90
CA ARG A 22 6.13 9.97 19.50
C ARG A 22 4.73 10.46 19.10
N ASN A 23 3.91 9.58 18.53
CA ASN A 23 2.54 9.90 18.16
C ASN A 23 1.54 9.67 19.31
N GLY A 24 1.98 9.55 20.57
CA GLY A 24 1.11 9.44 21.74
C GLY A 24 0.71 8.01 22.12
N ALA A 25 1.51 7.01 21.77
CA ALA A 25 1.30 5.64 22.28
C ALA A 25 1.56 5.57 23.78
N PRO A 26 0.77 4.77 24.53
CA PRO A 26 0.95 4.63 25.96
C PRO A 26 2.34 4.06 26.27
N THR A 27 3.04 4.74 27.17
CA THR A 27 4.32 4.30 27.72
C THR A 27 4.17 4.24 29.24
N ILE A 28 4.79 3.23 29.86
CA ILE A 28 4.77 3.08 31.32
C ILE A 28 5.79 4.03 31.94
N SER A 29 6.96 4.15 31.31
CA SER A 29 8.02 5.06 31.73
C SER A 29 8.83 5.49 30.52
N LEU A 30 9.04 6.80 30.41
CA LEU A 30 10.01 7.38 29.50
C LEU A 30 11.40 7.07 30.07
N GLY A 31 12.21 6.37 29.29
CA GLY A 31 13.55 6.00 29.72
C GLY A 31 14.43 7.22 30.02
N GLU A 32 15.35 7.09 30.96
CA GLU A 32 16.36 8.09 31.26
C GLU A 32 17.62 7.91 30.40
N VAL A 33 18.52 8.89 30.43
CA VAL A 33 19.79 8.83 29.70
C VAL A 33 20.73 7.87 30.42
N GLY A 34 20.94 6.68 29.85
CA GLY A 34 21.90 5.71 30.38
C GLY A 34 21.69 4.29 29.84
N ARG A 35 22.70 3.44 29.98
CA ARG A 35 22.65 2.04 29.53
C ARG A 35 21.70 1.25 30.44
N GLY A 36 20.58 0.76 29.89
CA GLY A 36 19.56 0.02 30.65
C GLY A 36 18.31 0.82 31.02
N HIS A 37 18.35 2.15 30.88
CA HIS A 37 17.21 3.03 31.15
C HIS A 37 16.32 3.20 29.91
N GLY A 38 15.96 2.10 29.25
CA GLY A 38 15.14 2.15 28.04
C GLY A 38 13.66 2.40 28.34
N THR A 39 12.97 3.14 27.46
CA THR A 39 11.51 3.33 27.53
C THR A 39 10.80 1.99 27.68
N THR A 40 9.90 1.93 28.66
CA THR A 40 9.09 0.74 28.91
C THR A 40 7.65 0.95 28.47
N VAL A 41 7.07 -0.12 27.94
CA VAL A 41 5.72 -0.14 27.38
C VAL A 41 4.95 -1.34 27.93
N ASP A 42 3.63 -1.19 27.98
CA ASP A 42 2.67 -2.28 28.16
C ASP A 42 2.24 -2.75 26.78
N LEU A 43 2.39 -4.06 26.51
CA LEU A 43 2.05 -4.64 25.21
C LEU A 43 0.55 -4.61 24.95
N GLU A 44 -0.26 -4.90 25.96
CA GLU A 44 -1.71 -4.95 25.81
C GLU A 44 -2.27 -3.54 25.59
N GLN A 45 -1.79 -2.55 26.34
CA GLN A 45 -2.18 -1.15 26.09
C GLN A 45 -1.71 -0.67 24.71
N LEU A 46 -0.53 -1.09 24.24
CA LEU A 46 -0.06 -0.78 22.89
C LEU A 46 -0.95 -1.41 21.82
N LYS A 47 -1.38 -2.67 22.01
CA LYS A 47 -2.32 -3.35 21.09
C LYS A 47 -3.67 -2.64 21.09
N THR A 48 -4.23 -2.32 22.25
CA THR A 48 -5.50 -1.59 22.37
C THR A 48 -5.40 -0.20 21.75
N TRP A 49 -4.34 0.55 22.05
CA TRP A 49 -4.09 1.86 21.44
C TRP A 49 -3.94 1.79 19.92
N ARG A 50 -3.31 0.72 19.42
CA ARG A 50 -3.18 0.50 17.98
C ARG A 50 -4.52 0.13 17.35
N ALA A 51 -5.35 -0.63 18.04
CA ALA A 51 -6.68 -1.02 17.60
C ALA A 51 -7.68 0.16 17.62
N THR A 52 -7.55 1.09 18.57
CA THR A 52 -8.40 2.29 18.68
C THR A 52 -7.97 3.42 17.75
N ARG A 53 -6.69 3.47 17.36
CA ARG A 53 -6.28 4.30 16.22
C ARG A 53 -6.77 3.65 14.94
N ALA A 54 -7.87 4.17 14.40
CA ALA A 54 -8.27 3.94 13.02
C ALA A 54 -7.01 4.06 12.14
N VAL A 55 -6.65 2.98 11.46
CA VAL A 55 -5.83 3.09 10.26
C VAL A 55 -6.65 4.02 9.36
N PRO A 56 -6.10 5.16 8.89
CA PRO A 56 -6.82 6.02 7.97
C PRO A 56 -7.33 5.11 6.85
N THR A 57 -8.64 4.96 6.81
CA THR A 57 -9.29 4.22 5.76
C THR A 57 -9.19 5.07 4.50
N LEU A 58 -9.32 4.49 3.31
CA LEU A 58 -9.36 5.27 2.07
C LEU A 58 -10.48 6.33 2.06
N ALA A 59 -11.44 6.25 2.99
CA ALA A 59 -12.49 7.23 3.23
C ALA A 59 -12.02 8.48 4.02
N ASP A 60 -10.90 8.39 4.74
CA ASP A 60 -10.32 9.49 5.54
C ASP A 60 -9.39 10.39 4.71
N HIS A 61 -9.12 10.01 3.46
CA HIS A 61 -8.30 10.76 2.51
C HIS A 61 -9.17 11.59 1.56
N ASP A 62 -8.69 12.76 1.15
CA ASP A 62 -9.30 13.48 0.03
C ASP A 62 -9.30 12.57 -1.21
N LYS A 63 -10.34 12.67 -2.03
CA LYS A 63 -10.55 11.82 -3.21
C LYS A 63 -9.32 11.79 -4.13
N ARG A 64 -8.61 12.92 -4.22
CA ARG A 64 -7.37 13.08 -4.98
C ARG A 64 -6.22 12.26 -4.41
N ASP A 65 -6.05 12.27 -3.09
CA ASP A 65 -5.02 11.51 -2.39
C ASP A 65 -5.30 10.01 -2.47
N THR A 66 -6.57 9.61 -2.36
CA THR A 66 -7.01 8.22 -2.49
C THR A 66 -6.60 7.61 -3.84
N LEU A 67 -6.77 8.33 -4.94
CA LEU A 67 -6.38 7.83 -6.27
C LEU A 67 -4.86 7.74 -6.44
N SER A 68 -4.11 8.68 -5.86
CA SER A 68 -2.63 8.63 -5.85
C SER A 68 -2.11 7.41 -5.07
N ILE A 69 -2.72 7.12 -3.92
CA ILE A 69 -2.43 5.93 -3.11
C ILE A 69 -2.75 4.65 -3.88
N VAL A 70 -3.92 4.59 -4.55
CA VAL A 70 -4.32 3.43 -5.35
C VAL A 70 -3.36 3.23 -6.54
N SER A 71 -2.99 4.29 -7.25
CA SER A 71 -2.01 4.23 -8.35
C SER A 71 -0.68 3.65 -7.85
N THR A 72 -0.15 4.20 -6.77
CA THR A 72 1.11 3.76 -6.17
C THR A 72 1.07 2.30 -5.74
N ALA A 73 0.00 1.88 -5.06
CA ALA A 73 -0.16 0.50 -4.60
C ALA A 73 -0.27 -0.50 -5.76
N LEU A 74 -0.99 -0.15 -6.84
CA LEU A 74 -1.09 -0.98 -8.04
C LEU A 74 0.27 -1.14 -8.74
N LEU A 75 1.03 -0.06 -8.85
CA LEU A 75 2.36 -0.07 -9.46
C LEU A 75 3.35 -0.89 -8.64
N ASP A 76 3.33 -0.76 -7.30
CA ASP A 76 4.18 -1.54 -6.40
C ASP A 76 3.84 -3.03 -6.49
N ALA A 77 2.55 -3.39 -6.43
CA ALA A 77 2.13 -4.79 -6.54
C ALA A 77 2.57 -5.43 -7.87
N LEU A 78 2.51 -4.68 -8.97
CA LEU A 78 2.95 -5.20 -10.26
C LEU A 78 4.46 -5.25 -10.44
N LYS A 79 5.14 -4.12 -10.21
CA LYS A 79 6.57 -3.98 -10.54
C LYS A 79 7.45 -4.58 -9.45
N ARG A 80 7.12 -4.33 -8.19
CA ARG A 80 7.97 -4.69 -7.05
C ARG A 80 7.70 -6.11 -6.58
N ASP A 81 6.44 -6.51 -6.49
CA ASP A 81 6.08 -7.86 -6.04
C ASP A 81 6.05 -8.90 -7.17
N ALA A 82 6.30 -8.45 -8.41
CA ALA A 82 6.29 -9.23 -9.65
C ALA A 82 5.02 -10.07 -9.80
N LEU A 83 3.88 -9.54 -9.33
CA LEU A 83 2.64 -10.30 -9.15
C LEU A 83 2.05 -10.76 -10.49
N ALA A 84 2.25 -9.99 -11.56
CA ALA A 84 1.90 -10.39 -12.92
C ALA A 84 2.60 -11.68 -13.34
N GLY A 85 3.92 -11.78 -13.12
CA GLY A 85 4.70 -12.98 -13.46
C GLY A 85 4.25 -14.19 -12.63
N LYS A 86 4.00 -14.01 -11.33
CA LYS A 86 3.48 -15.08 -10.46
C LYS A 86 2.10 -15.58 -10.86
N ALA A 87 1.27 -14.69 -11.40
CA ALA A 87 -0.07 -15.02 -11.90
C ALA A 87 -0.08 -15.53 -13.34
N GLY A 88 1.08 -15.66 -14.00
CA GLY A 88 1.17 -16.10 -15.39
C GLY A 88 0.56 -15.12 -16.40
N LEU A 89 0.44 -13.85 -16.02
CA LEU A 89 -0.13 -12.80 -16.86
C LEU A 89 0.92 -12.27 -17.83
N THR A 90 0.50 -12.03 -19.07
CA THR A 90 1.31 -11.27 -20.03
C THR A 90 1.37 -9.80 -19.63
N GLU A 91 2.34 -9.06 -20.16
CA GLU A 91 2.50 -7.63 -19.88
C GLU A 91 1.24 -6.83 -20.23
N GLY A 92 0.60 -7.14 -21.36
CA GLY A 92 -0.68 -6.56 -21.76
C GLY A 92 -1.83 -6.85 -20.79
N GLN A 93 -1.92 -8.09 -20.30
CA GLN A 93 -2.95 -8.48 -19.32
C GLN A 93 -2.73 -7.78 -17.99
N ALA A 94 -1.50 -7.71 -17.51
CA ALA A 94 -1.14 -6.99 -16.29
C ALA A 94 -1.48 -5.50 -16.39
N ALA A 95 -1.14 -4.88 -17.53
CA ALA A 95 -1.47 -3.49 -17.81
C ALA A 95 -2.99 -3.24 -17.85
N MET A 96 -3.77 -4.16 -18.43
CA MET A 96 -5.23 -4.06 -18.43
C MET A 96 -5.81 -4.14 -17.02
N VAL A 97 -5.32 -5.05 -16.18
CA VAL A 97 -5.80 -5.19 -14.79
C VAL A 97 -5.62 -3.90 -14.00
N VAL A 98 -4.47 -3.21 -14.14
CA VAL A 98 -4.23 -1.92 -13.48
C VAL A 98 -5.26 -0.89 -13.90
N LEU A 99 -5.46 -0.73 -15.21
CA LEU A 99 -6.35 0.29 -15.75
C LEU A 99 -7.80 0.01 -15.34
N VAL A 100 -8.24 -1.24 -15.37
CA VAL A 100 -9.60 -1.61 -14.97
C VAL A 100 -9.82 -1.37 -13.47
N ILE A 101 -8.86 -1.74 -12.61
CA ILE A 101 -8.98 -1.49 -11.17
C ILE A 101 -9.00 0.02 -10.90
N PHE A 102 -8.10 0.78 -11.51
CA PHE A 102 -8.04 2.23 -11.35
C PHE A 102 -9.32 2.90 -11.84
N GLU A 103 -9.82 2.55 -13.01
CA GLU A 103 -11.09 3.05 -13.55
C GLU A 103 -12.24 2.74 -12.59
N ARG A 104 -12.30 1.52 -12.04
CA ARG A 104 -13.35 1.14 -11.09
C ARG A 104 -13.29 1.98 -9.82
N CYS A 105 -12.10 2.23 -9.29
CA CYS A 105 -11.88 3.13 -8.15
C CYS A 105 -12.31 4.56 -8.48
N TYR A 106 -11.87 5.10 -9.62
CA TYR A 106 -12.22 6.44 -10.08
C TYR A 106 -13.73 6.61 -10.21
N ARG A 107 -14.42 5.68 -10.89
CA ARG A 107 -15.86 5.71 -11.08
C ARG A 107 -16.61 5.62 -9.76
N ASN A 108 -16.13 4.81 -8.81
CA ASN A 108 -16.77 4.70 -7.51
C ASN A 108 -16.68 5.99 -6.69
N ILE A 109 -15.54 6.69 -6.77
CA ILE A 109 -15.23 7.92 -6.03
C ILE A 109 -15.87 9.17 -6.65
N HIS A 110 -15.78 9.30 -7.97
CA HIS A 110 -16.22 10.49 -8.71
C HIS A 110 -17.61 10.35 -9.34
N LYS A 111 -18.17 9.14 -9.38
CA LYS A 111 -19.47 8.84 -10.03
C LYS A 111 -19.51 9.27 -11.51
N ALA A 112 -18.35 9.30 -12.16
CA ALA A 112 -18.16 9.70 -13.55
C ALA A 112 -17.25 8.69 -14.27
N PRO A 113 -17.35 8.55 -15.59
CA PRO A 113 -16.42 7.74 -16.37
C PRO A 113 -15.00 8.35 -16.33
N LEU A 114 -14.00 7.48 -16.41
CA LEU A 114 -12.61 7.90 -16.59
C LEU A 114 -12.42 8.33 -18.05
N THR A 115 -11.70 9.43 -18.26
CA THR A 115 -11.33 9.94 -19.58
C THR A 115 -9.80 9.95 -19.74
N ALA A 116 -9.29 10.02 -20.96
CA ALA A 116 -7.85 10.05 -21.22
C ALA A 116 -7.14 11.23 -20.51
N ASP A 117 -7.84 12.35 -20.36
CA ASP A 117 -7.32 13.57 -19.71
C ASP A 117 -7.27 13.46 -18.18
N THR A 118 -8.06 12.56 -17.60
CA THR A 118 -8.14 12.33 -16.14
C THR A 118 -7.29 11.15 -15.68
N LEU A 119 -6.68 10.40 -16.61
CA LEU A 119 -5.77 9.32 -16.29
C LEU A 119 -4.43 9.89 -15.75
N PRO A 120 -3.97 9.44 -14.57
CA PRO A 120 -2.68 9.85 -14.03
C PRO A 120 -1.53 9.62 -15.03
N PRO A 121 -0.54 10.52 -15.10
CA PRO A 121 0.60 10.38 -16.01
C PRO A 121 1.33 9.05 -15.89
N GLU A 122 1.44 8.51 -14.67
CA GLU A 122 2.08 7.22 -14.38
C GLU A 122 1.36 6.03 -15.04
N LEU A 123 0.05 6.14 -15.25
CA LEU A 123 -0.79 5.08 -15.79
C LEU A 123 -0.94 5.16 -17.32
N LYS A 124 -0.60 6.29 -17.94
CA LYS A 124 -0.66 6.46 -19.41
C LYS A 124 0.14 5.41 -20.20
N PRO A 125 1.37 5.01 -19.78
CA PRO A 125 2.11 3.97 -20.50
C PRO A 125 1.38 2.62 -20.56
N PHE A 126 0.61 2.27 -19.51
CA PHE A 126 -0.15 1.02 -19.49
C PHE A 126 -1.27 1.03 -20.54
N GLY A 127 -1.84 2.19 -20.86
CA GLY A 127 -2.81 2.32 -21.96
C GLY A 127 -2.19 1.95 -23.31
N ALA A 128 -0.97 2.43 -23.58
CA ALA A 128 -0.23 2.10 -24.79
C ALA A 128 0.13 0.60 -24.85
N ILE A 129 0.57 0.03 -23.73
CA ILE A 129 0.90 -1.41 -23.64
C ILE A 129 -0.33 -2.27 -23.93
N VAL A 130 -1.51 -1.91 -23.41
CA VAL A 130 -2.75 -2.64 -23.68
C VAL A 130 -3.11 -2.57 -25.16
N LEU A 131 -3.08 -1.38 -25.76
CA LEU A 131 -3.38 -1.21 -27.19
C LEU A 131 -2.44 -2.03 -28.07
N GLN A 132 -1.13 -1.92 -27.84
CA GLN A 132 -0.13 -2.69 -28.56
C GLN A 132 -0.31 -4.21 -28.39
N SER A 133 -0.70 -4.66 -27.19
CA SER A 133 -0.93 -6.08 -26.91
C SER A 133 -2.18 -6.63 -27.60
N ILE A 134 -3.22 -5.79 -27.74
CA ILE A 134 -4.44 -6.12 -28.49
C ILE A 134 -4.11 -6.20 -29.98
N GLU A 135 -3.43 -5.19 -30.53
CA GLU A 135 -3.07 -5.12 -31.95
C GLU A 135 -2.14 -6.26 -32.38
N SER A 136 -1.21 -6.67 -31.51
CA SER A 136 -0.26 -7.76 -31.77
C SER A 136 -0.84 -9.17 -31.55
N GLY A 137 -2.06 -9.30 -31.01
CA GLY A 137 -2.65 -10.60 -30.66
C GLY A 137 -1.96 -11.33 -29.50
N SER A 138 -1.02 -10.67 -28.82
CA SER A 138 -0.28 -11.21 -27.65
C SER A 138 -1.14 -11.27 -26.36
N PHE A 139 -2.38 -10.78 -26.43
CA PHE A 139 -3.30 -10.71 -25.31
C PHE A 139 -3.83 -12.09 -24.84
N ILE A 140 -3.89 -13.08 -25.74
CA ILE A 140 -4.51 -14.39 -25.48
C ILE A 140 -3.45 -15.49 -25.26
N THR A 141 -2.23 -15.28 -25.74
CA THR A 141 -1.18 -16.30 -25.77
C THR A 141 -0.33 -16.27 -24.50
N SER A 142 -0.86 -16.78 -23.39
CA SER A 142 0.01 -17.35 -22.35
C SER A 142 0.65 -18.59 -22.97
N ARG A 143 1.94 -18.51 -23.32
CA ARG A 143 2.68 -19.69 -23.77
C ARG A 143 2.61 -20.71 -22.64
N ARG A 144 1.87 -21.79 -22.87
CA ARG A 144 2.00 -23.02 -22.09
C ARG A 144 3.45 -23.49 -22.26
N THR A 145 4.26 -23.31 -21.23
CA THR A 145 5.48 -24.08 -21.00
C THR A 145 5.28 -24.88 -19.74
#